data_AF-E6Z2U3-F1
#
_entry.id   AF-E6Z2U3-F1
#
_cell.length_a   1.000
_cell.length_b   1.000
_cell.length_c   1.000
_cell.angle_alpha   90.00
_cell.angle_beta   90.00
_cell.angle_gamma   90.00
#
_symmetry.space_group_name_H-M   'P 1'
#
loop_
_entity.id
_entity.type
_entity.pdbx_description
1 polymer ?
#
loop_
_entity_poly.entity_id
_entity_poly.type
_entity_poly.pdbx_seq_one_letter_code
_entity_poly.pdbx_strand_id
1 'polypeptide(L)'
;AAYDALDDDTKAEIEDLVCEHSLIYSRARLGFSNFTDEERHSMRPVLHKLVRTHPVTGRKSLLLSAHIGAIVGWPRPEAMAFIRDLMEHATQPQFVYVHRWTKHDF
;
A
#
# COMPACT_ATOMS: atom_id res chain seq x y z
N ALA A 1 -5.07 10.17 9.93
CA ALA A 1 -4.50 11.30 9.17
C ALA A 1 -4.87 11.16 7.71
N ALA A 2 -4.12 10.43 6.88
CA ALA A 2 -4.42 10.29 5.45
C ALA A 2 -5.83 9.71 5.16
N TYR A 3 -6.22 8.58 5.79
CA TYR A 3 -7.57 8.01 5.64
C TYR A 3 -8.66 9.00 6.05
N ASP A 4 -8.50 9.64 7.21
CA ASP A 4 -9.50 10.54 7.78
C ASP A 4 -9.76 11.76 6.87
N ALA A 5 -8.73 12.20 6.13
CA ALA A 5 -8.76 13.35 5.24
C ALA A 5 -9.29 13.05 3.82
N LEU A 6 -9.60 11.79 3.49
CA LEU A 6 -10.29 11.46 2.24
C LEU A 6 -11.75 11.97 2.27
N ASP A 7 -12.31 12.27 1.10
CA ASP A 7 -13.75 12.48 0.95
C ASP A 7 -14.54 11.18 1.19
N ASP A 8 -15.85 11.33 1.40
CA ASP A 8 -16.73 10.22 1.77
C ASP A 8 -16.94 9.23 0.63
N ASP A 9 -16.93 9.70 -0.62
CA ASP A 9 -17.06 8.86 -1.82
C ASP A 9 -15.86 7.92 -1.94
N THR A 10 -14.64 8.45 -1.79
CA THR A 10 -13.41 7.67 -1.81
C THR A 10 -13.38 6.69 -0.64
N LYS A 11 -13.79 7.12 0.57
CA LYS A 11 -13.88 6.22 1.74
C LYS A 11 -14.82 5.05 1.49
N ALA A 12 -15.97 5.30 0.86
CA ALA A 12 -16.92 4.25 0.50
C ALA A 12 -16.36 3.30 -0.56
N GLU A 13 -15.68 3.82 -1.58
CA GLU A 13 -15.08 3.03 -2.65
C GLU A 13 -14.00 2.05 -2.12
N ILE A 14 -13.17 2.50 -1.17
CA ILE A 14 -12.02 1.72 -0.71
C ILE A 14 -12.30 0.74 0.44
N GLU A 15 -13.48 0.83 1.08
CA GLU A 15 -13.77 0.17 2.37
C GLU A 15 -13.52 -1.35 2.33
N ASP A 16 -13.94 -1.99 1.23
CA ASP A 16 -13.86 -3.44 1.06
C ASP A 16 -12.80 -3.89 0.06
N LEU A 17 -12.00 -2.97 -0.49
CA LEU A 17 -10.97 -3.32 -1.46
C LEU A 17 -9.89 -4.20 -0.82
N VAL A 18 -9.49 -5.23 -1.58
CA VAL A 18 -8.43 -6.16 -1.22
C VAL A 18 -7.31 -6.03 -2.25
N CYS A 19 -6.09 -5.83 -1.78
CA CYS A 19 -4.90 -5.69 -2.60
C CYS A 19 -4.04 -6.96 -2.54
N GLU A 20 -3.38 -7.25 -3.64
CA GLU A 20 -2.28 -8.23 -3.68
C GLU A 20 -0.96 -7.55 -3.33
N HIS A 21 -0.26 -8.10 -2.33
CA HIS A 21 1.06 -7.64 -1.90
C HIS A 21 2.12 -8.70 -2.18
N SER A 22 3.22 -8.29 -2.80
CA SER A 22 4.41 -9.14 -3.00
C SER A 22 5.67 -8.30 -3.15
N LEU A 23 6.79 -8.84 -2.67
CA LEU A 23 8.13 -8.29 -2.94
C LEU A 23 8.45 -8.27 -4.45
N ILE A 24 7.91 -9.20 -5.23
CA ILE A 24 8.07 -9.26 -6.69
C ILE A 24 7.59 -7.95 -7.32
N TYR A 25 6.46 -7.41 -6.86
CA TYR A 25 5.88 -6.18 -7.41
C TYR A 25 6.76 -4.96 -7.15
N SER A 26 7.27 -4.78 -5.93
CA SER A 26 8.17 -3.67 -5.61
C SER A 26 9.53 -3.80 -6.32
N ARG A 27 10.09 -5.02 -6.40
CA ARG A 27 11.40 -5.26 -7.02
C ARG A 27 11.35 -5.08 -8.54
N ALA A 28 10.26 -5.49 -9.18
CA ALA A 28 10.05 -5.26 -10.61
C ALA A 28 10.05 -3.76 -10.97
N ARG A 29 9.50 -2.89 -10.11
CA ARG A 29 9.57 -1.42 -10.32
C ARG A 29 10.99 -0.85 -10.27
N LEU A 30 11.91 -1.55 -9.59
CA LEU A 30 13.33 -1.20 -9.56
C LEU A 30 14.13 -1.87 -10.69
N GLY A 31 13.48 -2.59 -11.60
CA GLY A 31 14.11 -3.26 -12.74
C GLY A 31 14.52 -4.72 -12.51
N PHE A 32 14.22 -5.30 -11.34
CA PHE A 32 14.53 -6.72 -11.06
C PHE A 32 13.39 -7.62 -11.54
N SER A 33 13.65 -8.49 -12.51
CA SER A 33 12.66 -9.38 -13.12
C SER A 33 13.07 -10.87 -13.14
N ASN A 34 14.35 -11.15 -12.95
CA ASN A 34 14.93 -12.49 -13.01
C ASN A 34 14.86 -13.20 -11.65
N PHE A 35 13.65 -13.64 -11.26
CA PHE A 35 13.44 -14.47 -10.08
C PHE A 35 13.44 -15.95 -10.44
N THR A 36 14.10 -16.78 -9.62
CA THR A 36 14.00 -18.24 -9.69
C THR A 36 12.60 -18.72 -9.34
N ASP A 37 12.26 -19.97 -9.65
CA ASP A 37 10.95 -20.52 -9.30
C ASP A 37 10.75 -20.61 -7.78
N GLU A 38 11.80 -20.91 -7.03
CA GLU A 38 11.78 -20.93 -5.57
C GLU A 38 11.53 -19.52 -4.99
N GLU A 39 12.15 -18.49 -5.57
CA GLU A 39 11.90 -17.10 -5.22
C GLU A 39 10.47 -16.67 -5.54
N ARG A 40 9.93 -17.08 -6.69
CA ARG A 40 8.53 -16.81 -7.08
C ARG A 40 7.55 -17.47 -6.13
N HIS A 41 7.84 -18.70 -5.71
CA HIS A 41 7.00 -19.41 -4.76
C HIS A 41 7.02 -18.77 -3.36
N SER A 42 8.21 -18.46 -2.84
CA SER A 42 8.37 -17.87 -1.51
C SER A 42 7.79 -16.45 -1.42
N MET A 43 7.87 -15.67 -2.51
CA MET A 43 7.32 -14.32 -2.61
C MET A 43 5.94 -14.28 -3.30
N ARG A 44 5.20 -15.39 -3.32
CA ARG A 44 3.86 -15.42 -3.93
C ARG A 44 2.98 -14.30 -3.35
N PRO A 45 2.15 -13.63 -4.16
CA PRO A 45 1.29 -12.57 -3.66
C PRO A 45 0.36 -13.05 -2.54
N VAL A 46 0.16 -12.18 -1.55
CA VAL A 46 -0.78 -12.38 -0.44
C VAL A 46 -1.82 -11.26 -0.43
N LEU A 47 -2.98 -11.57 0.13
CA LEU A 47 -4.12 -10.66 0.14
C LEU A 47 -4.20 -9.87 1.44
N HIS A 48 -4.37 -8.56 1.31
CA HIS A 48 -4.64 -7.67 2.45
C HIS A 48 -5.73 -6.67 2.11
N LYS A 49 -6.57 -6.33 3.10
CA LYS A 49 -7.52 -5.22 2.98
C LYS A 49 -6.77 -3.90 2.82
N LEU A 50 -7.23 -3.04 1.91
CA LEU A 50 -6.70 -1.70 1.71
C LEU A 50 -6.98 -0.80 2.93
N VAL A 51 -8.15 -0.93 3.55
CA VAL A 51 -8.48 -0.27 4.82
C VAL A 51 -8.32 -1.25 5.97
N ARG A 52 -7.55 -0.85 6.99
CA ARG A 52 -7.36 -1.61 8.23
C ARG A 52 -7.86 -0.83 9.43
N THR A 53 -8.43 -1.56 10.39
CA THR A 53 -8.79 -1.05 11.70
C THR A 53 -7.72 -1.44 12.71
N HIS A 54 -7.16 -0.46 13.42
CA HIS A 54 -6.19 -0.72 14.48
C HIS A 54 -6.90 -1.35 15.69
N PRO A 55 -6.43 -2.49 16.22
CA PRO A 55 -7.18 -3.26 17.22
C PRO A 55 -7.33 -2.55 18.57
N VAL A 56 -6.38 -1.70 18.94
CA VAL A 56 -6.41 -0.96 20.22
C VAL A 56 -7.21 0.34 20.14
N THR A 57 -6.97 1.16 19.12
CA THR A 57 -7.54 2.51 19.02
C THR A 57 -8.82 2.57 18.20
N GLY A 58 -9.17 1.48 17.49
CA GLY A 58 -10.31 1.43 16.57
C GLY A 58 -10.16 2.31 15.34
N ARG A 59 -9.05 3.05 15.19
CA ARG A 59 -8.86 3.96 14.06
C ARG A 59 -8.62 3.20 12.76
N LYS A 60 -9.21 3.71 11.69
CA LYS A 60 -8.97 3.24 10.33
C LYS A 60 -7.71 3.87 9.74
N SER A 61 -7.04 3.12 8.88
CA SER A 61 -5.85 3.55 8.14
C SER A 61 -5.74 2.85 6.79
N LEU A 62 -5.13 3.51 5.81
CA LEU A 62 -4.78 2.92 4.53
C LEU A 62 -3.54 2.03 4.68
N LEU A 63 -3.61 0.77 4.25
CA LEU A 63 -2.46 -0.13 4.12
C LEU A 63 -1.80 0.07 2.75
N LEU A 64 -1.16 1.21 2.56
CA LEU A 64 -0.41 1.51 1.33
C LEU A 64 1.02 0.98 1.43
N SER A 65 1.51 0.42 0.33
CA SER A 65 2.87 -0.10 0.25
C SER A 65 3.34 -0.22 -1.21
N ALA A 66 4.64 -0.04 -1.45
CA ALA A 66 5.27 -0.31 -2.74
C ALA A 66 5.08 -1.77 -3.21
N HIS A 67 4.72 -2.68 -2.30
CA HIS A 67 4.45 -4.08 -2.61
C HIS A 67 3.09 -4.34 -3.26
N ILE A 68 2.21 -3.35 -3.38
CA ILE A 68 0.91 -3.53 -4.04
C ILE A 68 1.12 -3.69 -5.56
N GLY A 69 0.58 -4.76 -6.14
CA GLY A 69 0.65 -5.03 -7.58
C GLY A 69 -0.69 -5.14 -8.30
N ALA A 70 -1.78 -5.30 -7.56
CA ALA A 70 -3.15 -5.41 -8.06
C ALA A 70 -4.17 -5.14 -6.95
N ILE A 71 -5.40 -4.79 -7.35
CA ILE A 71 -6.61 -4.83 -6.53
C ILE A 71 -7.47 -5.98 -7.06
N VAL A 72 -7.98 -6.82 -6.17
CA VAL A 72 -8.80 -7.98 -6.53
C VAL A 72 -10.04 -7.51 -7.29
N GLY A 73 -10.27 -8.08 -8.48
CA GLY A 73 -11.44 -7.79 -9.32
C GLY A 73 -11.31 -6.53 -10.19
N TRP A 74 -10.21 -5.80 -10.09
CA TRP A 74 -9.96 -4.61 -10.92
C TRP A 74 -8.99 -4.92 -12.06
N PRO A 75 -9.14 -4.28 -13.24
CA PRO A 75 -8.09 -4.33 -14.23
C PRO A 75 -6.86 -3.57 -13.73
N ARG A 76 -5.68 -4.13 -14.03
CA ARG A 76 -4.42 -3.75 -13.40
C ARG A 76 -4.01 -2.29 -13.65
N PRO A 77 -4.14 -1.72 -14.87
CA PRO A 77 -3.81 -0.32 -15.10
C PRO A 77 -4.61 0.64 -14.22
N GLU A 78 -5.91 0.42 -14.10
CA GLU A 78 -6.87 1.20 -13.32
C GLU A 78 -6.56 1.07 -11.83
N ALA A 79 -6.36 -0.16 -11.36
CA ALA A 79 -5.96 -0.42 -9.98
C ALA A 79 -4.65 0.31 -9.61
N MET A 80 -3.64 0.25 -10.48
CA MET A 80 -2.36 0.87 -10.19
C MET A 80 -2.39 2.40 -10.31
N ALA A 81 -3.23 2.96 -11.16
CA ALA A 81 -3.48 4.39 -11.20
C ALA A 81 -4.11 4.86 -9.88
N PHE A 82 -5.18 4.19 -9.45
CA PHE A 82 -5.87 4.51 -8.20
C PHE A 82 -4.97 4.40 -6.97
N ILE A 83 -4.17 3.32 -6.85
CA ILE A 83 -3.21 3.15 -5.76
C ILE A 83 -2.15 4.24 -5.75
N ARG A 84 -1.69 4.71 -6.92
CA ARG A 84 -0.72 5.80 -7.01
C ARG A 84 -1.33 7.09 -6.48
N ASP A 85 -2.58 7.40 -6.83
CA ASP A 85 -3.25 8.62 -6.39
C ASP A 85 -3.45 8.62 -4.86
N LEU A 86 -3.81 7.46 -4.28
CA LEU A 86 -3.86 7.29 -2.82
C LEU A 86 -2.48 7.41 -2.16
N MET A 87 -1.41 6.91 -2.79
CA MET A 87 -0.04 7.07 -2.30
C MET A 87 0.39 8.53 -2.31
N GLU A 88 0.08 9.27 -3.39
CA GLU A 88 0.35 10.70 -3.49
C GLU A 88 -0.38 11.48 -2.39
N HIS A 89 -1.68 11.21 -2.18
CA HIS A 89 -2.44 11.78 -1.07
C HIS A 89 -1.82 11.48 0.30
N ALA A 90 -1.54 10.21 0.58
CA ALA A 90 -1.05 9.79 1.90
C ALA A 90 0.37 10.26 2.21
N THR A 91 1.13 10.72 1.21
CA THR A 91 2.50 11.22 1.36
C THR A 91 2.63 12.75 1.23
N GLN A 92 1.50 13.47 1.20
CA GLN A 92 1.52 14.93 1.28
C GLN A 92 2.17 15.42 2.59
N PRO A 93 2.83 16.60 2.60
CA PRO A 93 3.64 17.07 3.74
C PRO A 93 2.93 17.07 5.10
N GLN A 94 1.62 17.36 5.15
CA GLN A 94 0.84 17.37 6.39
C GLN A 94 0.67 15.99 7.05
N PHE A 95 0.97 14.90 6.34
CA PHE A 95 0.93 13.54 6.86
C PHE A 95 2.32 12.96 7.11
N VAL A 96 3.38 13.72 6.79
CA VAL A 96 4.75 13.23 6.82
C VAL A 96 5.52 13.86 7.97
N TYR A 97 6.09 13.02 8.81
CA TYR A 97 7.14 13.39 9.73
C TYR A 97 8.50 13.06 9.12
N VAL A 98 9.42 14.03 9.11
CA VAL A 98 10.80 13.82 8.65
C VAL A 98 11.70 13.66 9.87
N HIS A 99 12.13 12.42 10.12
CA HIS A 99 13.07 12.14 11.19
C HIS A 99 14.49 12.55 10.81
N ARG A 100 15.17 13.28 11.70
CA ARG A 100 16.60 13.61 11.59
C ARG A 100 17.37 12.78 12.59
N TRP A 101 17.99 11.71 12.09
CA TRP A 101 18.75 10.76 12.89
C TRP A 101 19.86 11.43 13.69
N THR A 102 19.99 11.00 14.94
CA THR A 102 21.12 11.27 15.81
C THR A 102 21.74 9.96 16.29
N LYS A 103 22.99 10.02 16.74
CA LYS A 103 23.69 8.83 17.22
C LYS A 103 22.91 8.26 18.41
N HIS A 104 22.58 6.97 18.35
CA HIS A 104 21.85 6.22 19.38
C HIS A 104 20.33 6.42 19.43
N ASP A 105 19.69 7.05 18.43
CA ASP A 105 18.25 6.92 18.24
C ASP A 105 17.86 5.45 17.94
N PHE A 106 16.69 5.01 18.42
CA PHE A 106 16.15 3.64 18.29
C PHE A 106 14.82 3.63 17.53
#